data_AF-A0A0B2NQW5-F1
#
_entry.id   AF-A0A0B2NQW5-F1
#
_cell.length_a   1.000
_cell.length_b   1.000
_cell.length_c   1.000
_cell.angle_alpha   90.00
_cell.angle_beta   90.00
_cell.angle_gamma   90.00
#
_symmetry.space_group_name_H-M   'P 1'
#
loop_
_entity.id
_entity.type
_entity.pdbx_description
1 polymer ?
#
loop_
_entity_poly.entity_id
_entity_poly.type
_entity_poly.pdbx_seq_one_letter_code
_entity_poly.pdbx_strand_id
1 'polypeptide(L)'
;KVGRGDQILFWEDSWVDDGTPLKDQFPELYRISSQRNLIVADTGSFSENGWEWNLSWRRNLFDNEMGIASKFIEHITTIRLNSNLMDTWVWRAETNGIFSTKSAYQVIKAEQPYEVQHLGFHQLWDIKIPPRALSFAWRLLWDRLPTKDNLSRRQIQTNRSMATNRRWKFWWLAATNSIWKLKNDMIFHNQSFDISKLADSTLFLMWTWLKGWERDFNVPFHHWSST
;
A
#
# COMPACT_ATOMS: atom_id res chain seq x y z
N LYS A 1 21.67 -7.74 14.72
CA LYS A 1 22.97 -8.23 15.26
C LYS A 1 23.06 -9.71 14.99
N VAL A 2 24.17 -10.12 14.38
CA VAL A 2 24.41 -11.51 14.03
C VAL A 2 24.74 -12.34 15.27
N GLY A 3 24.08 -13.50 15.40
CA GLY A 3 24.39 -14.56 16.35
C GLY A 3 24.94 -15.76 15.57
N ARG A 4 24.07 -16.71 15.25
CA ARG A 4 24.35 -17.89 14.41
C ARG A 4 24.20 -17.62 12.91
N GLY A 5 23.51 -16.56 12.51
CA GLY A 5 23.41 -16.12 11.12
C GLY A 5 22.39 -16.87 10.26
N ASP A 6 21.37 -17.50 10.86
CA ASP A 6 20.37 -18.29 10.15
C ASP A 6 19.16 -17.48 9.63
N GLN A 7 19.04 -16.22 10.06
CA GLN A 7 17.95 -15.31 9.67
C GLN A 7 18.43 -14.08 8.90
N ILE A 8 19.70 -14.05 8.53
CA ILE A 8 20.36 -12.87 7.97
C ILE A 8 20.98 -13.24 6.63
N LEU A 9 20.61 -12.53 5.58
CA LEU A 9 21.23 -12.63 4.26
C LEU A 9 22.60 -11.96 4.28
N PHE A 10 23.63 -12.72 3.89
CA PHE A 10 25.03 -12.31 4.01
C PHE A 10 25.32 -10.99 3.29
N TRP A 11 24.84 -10.81 2.05
CA TRP A 11 25.09 -9.60 1.28
C TRP A 11 24.01 -8.52 1.41
N GLU A 12 22.76 -8.94 1.56
CA GLU A 12 21.59 -8.06 1.44
C GLU A 12 21.26 -7.33 2.74
N ASP A 13 21.41 -8.00 3.88
CA ASP A 13 21.03 -7.46 5.16
C ASP A 13 22.12 -6.60 5.78
N SER A 14 21.70 -5.63 6.57
CA SER A 14 22.59 -4.76 7.32
C SER A 14 22.95 -5.39 8.66
N TRP A 15 23.89 -6.32 8.69
CA TRP A 15 24.26 -7.04 9.92
C TRP A 15 25.66 -6.73 10.46
N VAL A 16 26.42 -5.89 9.74
CA VAL A 16 27.77 -5.44 10.09
C VAL A 16 27.75 -3.99 10.63
N ASP A 17 28.80 -3.62 11.37
CA ASP A 17 28.96 -2.49 12.31
C ASP A 17 28.18 -1.20 12.00
N ASP A 18 28.29 -0.65 10.79
CA ASP A 18 27.70 0.65 10.42
C ASP A 18 26.27 0.56 9.89
N GLY A 19 25.76 -0.65 9.76
CA GLY A 19 24.42 -0.86 9.29
C GLY A 19 24.17 -0.58 7.82
N THR A 20 25.24 -0.48 7.06
CA THR A 20 25.24 -0.55 5.60
C THR A 20 25.41 -2.02 5.19
N PRO A 21 24.56 -2.56 4.31
CA PRO A 21 24.74 -3.91 3.76
C PRO A 21 26.12 -4.10 3.10
N LEU A 22 26.67 -5.31 3.15
CA LEU A 22 27.96 -5.61 2.51
C LEU A 22 27.94 -5.37 1.00
N LYS A 23 26.78 -5.52 0.33
CA LYS A 23 26.64 -5.25 -1.10
C LYS A 23 26.88 -3.78 -1.46
N ASP A 24 26.56 -2.86 -0.55
CA ASP A 24 26.69 -1.43 -0.79
C ASP A 24 28.10 -0.96 -0.44
N GLN A 25 28.75 -1.62 0.54
CA GLN A 25 30.15 -1.36 0.89
C GLN A 25 31.13 -1.95 -0.13
N PHE A 26 30.84 -3.13 -0.69
CA PHE A 26 31.70 -3.86 -1.63
C PHE A 26 30.94 -4.28 -2.90
N PRO A 27 30.44 -3.33 -3.71
CA PRO A 27 29.58 -3.63 -4.86
C PRO A 27 30.28 -4.48 -5.93
N GLU A 28 31.58 -4.29 -6.13
CA GLU A 28 32.36 -5.07 -7.10
C GLU A 28 32.44 -6.55 -6.72
N LEU A 29 32.69 -6.85 -5.44
CA LEU A 29 32.72 -8.22 -4.94
C LEU A 29 31.33 -8.86 -4.95
N TYR A 30 30.31 -8.10 -4.55
CA TYR A 30 28.92 -8.54 -4.61
C TYR A 30 28.54 -8.99 -6.03
N ARG A 31 28.91 -8.21 -7.06
CA ARG A 31 28.61 -8.51 -8.47
C ARG A 31 29.14 -9.86 -8.92
N ILE A 32 30.29 -10.28 -8.39
CA ILE A 32 30.95 -11.54 -8.76
C ILE A 32 30.75 -12.65 -7.72
N SER A 33 30.04 -12.41 -6.62
CA SER A 33 29.75 -13.44 -5.64
C SER A 33 28.76 -14.49 -6.16
N SER A 34 29.04 -15.75 -5.88
CA SER A 34 28.10 -16.85 -6.11
C SER A 34 27.05 -16.95 -5.00
N GLN A 35 27.23 -16.24 -3.88
CA GLN A 35 26.51 -16.42 -2.62
C GLN A 35 25.57 -15.25 -2.26
N ARG A 36 25.13 -14.47 -3.26
CA ARG A 36 24.32 -13.24 -3.04
C ARG A 36 23.05 -13.43 -2.21
N ASN A 37 22.41 -14.59 -2.37
CA ASN A 37 21.13 -14.90 -1.71
C ASN A 37 21.30 -15.90 -0.55
N LEU A 38 22.53 -16.16 -0.10
CA LEU A 38 22.78 -17.07 1.01
C LEU A 38 22.68 -16.33 2.34
N ILE A 39 22.26 -17.07 3.35
CA ILE A 39 22.32 -16.63 4.75
C ILE A 39 23.75 -16.71 5.26
N VAL A 40 24.08 -15.92 6.30
CA VAL A 40 25.42 -15.88 6.88
C VAL A 40 25.88 -17.28 7.30
N ALA A 41 24.99 -18.08 7.90
CA ALA A 41 25.29 -19.45 8.33
C ALA A 41 25.69 -20.42 7.19
N ASP A 42 25.34 -20.12 5.94
CA ASP A 42 25.66 -20.96 4.78
C ASP A 42 26.93 -20.50 4.04
N THR A 43 27.55 -19.41 4.49
CA THR A 43 28.75 -18.82 3.86
C THR A 43 30.06 -19.25 4.54
N GLY A 44 30.01 -20.26 5.40
CA GLY A 44 31.14 -20.76 6.15
C GLY A 44 30.80 -21.97 7.01
N SER A 45 31.73 -22.34 7.88
CA SER A 45 31.57 -23.47 8.80
C SER A 45 32.34 -23.22 10.10
N PHE A 46 31.87 -23.82 11.20
CA PHE A 46 32.62 -23.83 12.46
C PHE A 46 33.71 -24.91 12.42
N SER A 47 34.96 -24.49 12.61
CA SER A 47 36.13 -25.34 12.84
C SER A 47 36.57 -25.27 14.30
N GLU A 48 37.67 -25.96 14.65
CA GLU A 48 38.27 -25.92 15.99
C GLU A 48 38.70 -24.51 16.42
N ASN A 49 38.99 -23.64 15.46
CA ASN A 49 39.46 -22.27 15.69
C ASN A 49 38.33 -21.21 15.65
N GLY A 50 37.08 -21.65 15.50
CA GLY A 50 35.92 -20.78 15.40
C GLY A 50 35.31 -20.78 14.00
N TRP A 51 34.68 -19.67 13.63
CA TRP A 51 34.01 -19.56 12.34
C TRP A 51 35.02 -19.34 11.20
N GLU A 52 34.93 -20.17 10.16
CA GLU A 52 35.73 -20.06 8.93
C GLU A 52 34.83 -19.71 7.74
N TRP A 53 35.15 -18.60 7.07
CA TRP A 53 34.43 -18.16 5.89
C TRP A 53 34.79 -19.00 4.66
N ASN A 54 33.79 -19.51 3.95
CA ASN A 54 33.93 -20.22 2.69
C ASN A 54 33.31 -19.39 1.56
N LEU A 55 34.09 -18.43 1.05
CA LEU A 55 33.62 -17.48 0.04
C LEU A 55 33.80 -18.03 -1.37
N SER A 56 32.73 -17.95 -2.16
CA SER A 56 32.72 -18.42 -3.55
C SER A 56 32.46 -17.28 -4.53
N TRP A 57 33.35 -17.17 -5.51
CA TRP A 57 33.28 -16.20 -6.61
C TRP A 57 32.96 -16.90 -7.92
N ARG A 58 32.21 -16.23 -8.81
CA ARG A 58 31.83 -16.74 -10.14
C ARG A 58 32.99 -16.81 -11.12
N ARG A 59 34.08 -16.10 -10.81
CA ARG A 59 35.33 -16.04 -11.59
C ARG A 59 36.49 -15.72 -10.64
N ASN A 60 37.72 -15.88 -11.14
CA ASN A 60 38.91 -15.42 -10.44
C ASN A 60 38.91 -13.90 -10.28
N LEU A 61 39.50 -13.45 -9.17
CA LEU A 61 39.72 -12.04 -8.88
C LEU A 61 40.88 -11.51 -9.72
N PHE A 62 40.72 -10.31 -10.27
CA PHE A 62 41.78 -9.61 -10.97
C PHE A 62 42.67 -8.83 -9.99
N ASP A 63 43.88 -8.45 -10.41
CA ASP A 63 44.86 -7.75 -9.56
C ASP A 63 44.30 -6.45 -8.95
N ASN A 64 43.48 -5.72 -9.70
CA ASN A 64 42.82 -4.50 -9.22
C ASN A 64 41.71 -4.77 -8.19
N GLU A 65 41.15 -5.99 -8.15
CA GLU A 65 40.14 -6.41 -7.18
C GLU A 65 40.77 -6.99 -5.91
N MET A 66 42.04 -7.41 -5.96
CA MET A 66 42.71 -8.07 -4.84
C MET A 66 42.83 -7.18 -3.60
N GLY A 67 43.12 -5.90 -3.78
CA GLY A 67 43.16 -4.94 -2.67
C GLY A 67 41.80 -4.77 -1.99
N ILE A 68 40.71 -4.82 -2.76
CA ILE A 68 39.34 -4.72 -2.25
C ILE A 68 38.97 -6.01 -1.50
N ALA A 69 39.29 -7.16 -2.09
CA ALA A 69 39.07 -8.47 -1.47
C ALA A 69 39.83 -8.60 -0.14
N SER A 70 41.09 -8.18 -0.07
CA SER A 70 41.87 -8.24 1.18
C SER A 70 41.23 -7.42 2.29
N LYS A 71 40.78 -6.19 2.00
CA LYS A 71 40.06 -5.34 2.96
C LYS A 71 38.75 -5.98 3.40
N PHE A 72 38.02 -6.58 2.46
CA PHE A 72 36.78 -7.28 2.74
C PHE A 72 36.99 -8.48 3.68
N ILE A 73 37.99 -9.33 3.40
CA ILE A 73 38.32 -10.48 4.26
C ILE A 73 38.71 -10.02 5.65
N GLU A 74 39.59 -9.02 5.76
CA GLU A 74 39.98 -8.44 7.05
C GLU A 74 38.74 -7.96 7.81
N HIS A 75 37.85 -7.24 7.14
CA HIS A 75 36.61 -6.75 7.73
C HIS A 75 35.71 -7.87 8.27
N ILE A 76 35.36 -8.88 7.46
CA ILE A 76 34.44 -9.94 7.90
C ILE A 76 35.06 -10.91 8.91
N THR A 77 36.39 -11.05 8.93
CA THR A 77 37.08 -11.93 9.88
C THR A 77 37.17 -11.35 11.29
N THR A 78 37.02 -10.02 11.43
CA THR A 78 36.84 -9.41 12.76
C THR A 78 35.53 -9.83 13.44
N ILE A 79 34.54 -10.25 12.65
CA ILE A 79 33.21 -10.59 13.13
C ILE A 79 33.21 -12.02 13.67
N ARG A 80 32.82 -12.18 14.94
CA ARG A 80 32.70 -13.49 15.60
C ARG A 80 31.26 -13.97 15.61
N LEU A 81 30.96 -14.98 14.80
CA LEU A 81 29.70 -15.73 14.90
C LEU A 81 29.69 -16.63 16.13
N ASN A 82 28.51 -16.79 16.72
CA ASN A 82 28.30 -17.66 17.86
C ASN A 82 27.10 -18.58 17.58
N SER A 83 27.38 -19.86 17.40
CA SER A 83 26.38 -20.89 17.09
C SER A 83 25.30 -21.02 18.18
N ASN A 84 25.60 -20.64 19.42
CA ASN A 84 24.67 -20.74 20.55
C ASN A 84 23.75 -19.52 20.68
N LEU A 85 24.01 -18.42 19.96
CA LEU A 85 23.21 -17.21 20.03
C LEU A 85 22.26 -17.11 18.83
N MET A 86 21.01 -16.75 19.08
CA MET A 86 20.06 -16.43 18.02
C MET A 86 20.37 -15.06 17.42
N ASP A 87 20.02 -14.88 16.15
CA ASP A 87 20.02 -13.56 15.52
C ASP A 87 18.99 -12.64 16.20
N THR A 88 19.34 -11.36 16.34
CA THR A 88 18.49 -10.39 17.07
C THR A 88 18.35 -9.08 16.31
N TRP A 89 17.15 -8.50 16.37
CA TRP A 89 16.91 -7.14 15.87
C TRP A 89 17.56 -6.11 16.78
N VAL A 90 18.20 -5.11 16.18
CA VAL A 90 18.80 -3.99 16.91
C VAL A 90 18.21 -2.70 16.37
N TRP A 91 17.64 -1.90 17.27
CA TRP A 91 17.11 -0.59 16.95
C TRP A 91 18.23 0.45 16.91
N ARG A 92 18.54 0.96 15.71
CA ARG A 92 19.72 1.83 15.50
C ARG A 92 19.54 3.28 15.89
N ALA A 93 18.31 3.74 16.12
CA ALA A 93 18.10 5.13 16.48
C ALA A 93 18.45 5.44 17.94
N GLU A 94 18.71 4.41 18.75
CA GLU A 94 19.22 4.55 20.13
C GLU A 94 20.52 3.75 20.29
N THR A 95 21.43 4.27 21.12
CA THR A 95 22.74 3.63 21.39
C THR A 95 22.63 2.33 22.18
N ASN A 96 21.53 2.12 22.90
CA ASN A 96 21.25 0.88 23.62
C ASN A 96 20.81 -0.27 22.70
N GLY A 97 20.50 0.02 21.43
CA GLY A 97 20.00 -0.98 20.49
C GLY A 97 18.57 -1.46 20.73
N ILE A 98 17.85 -0.88 21.69
CA ILE A 98 16.51 -1.31 22.13
C ILE A 98 15.45 -0.44 21.47
N PHE A 99 14.44 -1.10 20.91
CA PHE A 99 13.30 -0.39 20.35
C PHE A 99 12.46 0.26 21.45
N SER A 100 12.10 1.52 21.25
CA SER A 100 11.07 2.19 22.03
C SER A 100 10.12 2.95 21.11
N THR A 101 8.82 2.98 21.48
CA THR A 101 7.83 3.76 20.71
C THR A 101 8.20 5.24 20.64
N LYS A 102 8.88 5.74 21.69
CA LYS A 102 9.37 7.12 21.77
C LYS A 102 10.44 7.41 20.72
N SER A 103 11.48 6.58 20.59
CA SER A 103 12.51 6.81 19.57
C SER A 103 12.00 6.56 18.16
N ALA A 104 11.17 5.54 17.96
CA ALA A 104 10.52 5.31 16.66
C ALA A 104 9.74 6.55 16.20
N TYR A 105 8.97 7.16 17.11
CA TYR A 105 8.25 8.39 16.83
C TYR A 105 9.19 9.56 16.50
N GLN A 106 10.31 9.71 17.23
CA GLN A 106 11.28 10.77 16.98
C GLN A 106 11.94 10.65 15.60
N VAL A 107 12.30 9.43 15.18
CA VAL A 107 12.85 9.16 13.83
C VAL A 107 11.84 9.55 12.77
N ILE A 108 10.60 9.05 12.87
CA ILE A 108 9.53 9.35 11.91
C ILE A 108 9.27 10.86 11.85
N LYS A 109 9.28 11.54 13.00
CA LYS A 109 9.09 12.99 13.07
C LYS A 109 10.23 13.75 12.41
N ALA A 110 11.48 13.30 12.55
CA ALA A 110 12.64 13.94 11.95
C ALA A 110 12.66 13.80 10.41
N GLU A 111 12.13 12.70 9.87
CA GLU A 111 12.02 12.49 8.42
C GLU A 111 10.89 13.29 7.75
N GLN A 112 9.97 13.88 8.52
CA GLN A 112 8.92 14.72 7.94
C GLN A 112 9.51 16.05 7.46
N PRO A 113 9.22 16.48 6.20
CA PRO A 113 9.60 17.80 5.71
C PRO A 113 9.16 18.91 6.67
N TYR A 114 10.00 19.91 6.89
CA TYR A 114 9.66 21.02 7.80
C TYR A 114 8.33 21.72 7.43
N GLU A 115 7.98 21.74 6.13
CA GLU A 115 6.72 22.29 5.61
C GLU A 115 5.46 21.60 6.17
N VAL A 116 5.52 20.29 6.39
CA VAL A 116 4.43 19.47 6.97
C VAL A 116 4.15 19.88 8.41
N GLN A 117 5.16 20.36 9.14
CA GLN A 117 5.03 20.77 10.54
C GLN A 117 4.45 22.18 10.70
N HIS A 118 4.49 23.02 9.65
CA HIS A 118 4.15 24.45 9.72
C HIS A 118 2.80 24.84 9.12
N LEU A 119 1.99 23.89 8.66
CA LEU A 119 0.69 24.18 8.03
C LEU A 119 -0.38 24.79 8.96
N GLY A 120 -0.04 25.22 10.18
CA GLY A 120 -0.92 26.05 11.01
C GLY A 120 -2.24 25.40 11.41
N PHE A 121 -2.34 24.06 11.35
CA PHE A 121 -3.60 23.34 11.58
C PHE A 121 -4.11 23.39 13.01
N HIS A 122 -3.40 24.00 13.95
CA HIS A 122 -3.95 24.29 15.28
C HIS A 122 -5.23 25.11 15.16
N GLN A 123 -5.20 26.13 14.29
CA GLN A 123 -6.36 27.00 14.04
C GLN A 123 -7.55 26.23 13.47
N LEU A 124 -7.31 25.14 12.71
CA LEU A 124 -8.39 24.29 12.20
C LEU A 124 -9.17 23.67 13.36
N TRP A 125 -8.48 23.16 14.37
CA TRP A 125 -9.12 22.51 15.52
C TRP A 125 -9.78 23.50 16.50
N ASP A 126 -9.41 24.78 16.44
CA ASP A 126 -10.06 25.85 17.20
C ASP A 126 -11.43 26.26 16.64
N ILE A 127 -11.77 25.84 15.41
CA ILE A 127 -13.06 26.15 14.77
C ILE A 127 -14.19 25.34 15.42
N LYS A 128 -15.23 26.04 15.89
CA LYS A 128 -16.43 25.44 16.50
C LYS A 128 -17.40 24.85 15.45
N ILE A 129 -17.00 23.76 14.80
CA ILE A 129 -17.84 22.99 13.85
C ILE A 129 -17.82 21.49 14.20
N PRO A 130 -18.72 20.67 13.62
CA PRO A 130 -18.77 19.24 13.93
C PRO A 130 -17.43 18.51 13.65
N PRO A 131 -17.01 17.55 14.49
CA PRO A 131 -15.74 16.83 14.33
C PRO A 131 -15.57 16.13 12.97
N ARG A 132 -16.68 15.71 12.34
CA ARG A 132 -16.68 15.12 10.99
C ARG A 132 -16.22 16.11 9.93
N ALA A 133 -16.65 17.37 10.04
CA ALA A 133 -16.24 18.43 9.12
C ALA A 133 -14.77 18.82 9.33
N LEU A 134 -14.32 18.92 10.59
CA LEU A 134 -12.89 19.14 10.92
C LEU A 134 -12.00 18.04 10.36
N SER A 135 -12.37 16.78 10.59
CA SER A 135 -11.63 15.62 10.09
C SER A 135 -11.57 15.60 8.57
N PHE A 136 -12.66 15.97 7.89
CA PHE A 136 -12.68 16.09 6.43
C PHE A 136 -11.77 17.21 5.94
N ALA A 137 -11.86 18.41 6.53
CA ALA A 137 -11.03 19.56 6.18
C ALA A 137 -9.54 19.26 6.41
N TRP A 138 -9.18 18.61 7.53
CA TRP A 138 -7.82 18.15 7.78
C TRP A 138 -7.36 17.20 6.67
N ARG A 139 -8.12 16.14 6.37
CA ARG A 139 -7.77 15.21 5.28
C ARG A 139 -7.67 15.89 3.92
N LEU A 140 -8.50 16.89 3.66
CA LEU A 140 -8.47 17.68 2.43
C LEU A 140 -7.18 18.48 2.32
N LEU A 141 -6.82 19.23 3.36
CA LEU A 141 -5.61 20.07 3.41
C LEU A 141 -4.32 19.24 3.29
N TRP A 142 -4.36 17.98 3.73
CA TRP A 142 -3.26 17.03 3.62
C TRP A 142 -3.17 16.30 2.27
N ASP A 143 -4.10 16.53 1.33
CA ASP A 143 -4.30 15.70 0.14
C ASP A 143 -4.39 14.20 0.49
N ARG A 144 -5.16 13.88 1.54
CA ARG A 144 -5.37 12.52 2.07
C ARG A 144 -6.82 12.06 1.98
N LEU A 145 -7.65 12.73 1.20
CA LEU A 145 -8.98 12.22 0.86
C LEU A 145 -8.86 10.95 0.02
N PRO A 146 -9.79 9.98 0.17
CA PRO A 146 -9.79 8.73 -0.59
C PRO A 146 -10.30 8.94 -2.02
N THR A 147 -9.66 9.85 -2.77
CA THR A 147 -9.89 10.06 -4.19
C THR A 147 -9.21 8.96 -5.00
N LYS A 148 -9.66 8.75 -6.25
CA LYS A 148 -9.06 7.75 -7.15
C LYS A 148 -7.54 7.96 -7.28
N ASP A 149 -7.11 9.21 -7.44
CA ASP A 149 -5.71 9.55 -7.64
C ASP A 149 -4.88 9.27 -6.38
N ASN A 150 -5.37 9.63 -5.18
CA ASN A 150 -4.67 9.36 -3.93
C ASN A 150 -4.62 7.87 -3.57
N LEU A 151 -5.67 7.12 -3.91
CA LEU A 151 -5.66 5.66 -3.76
C LEU A 151 -4.65 5.01 -4.72
N SER A 152 -4.61 5.48 -5.97
CA SER A 152 -3.64 5.00 -6.96
C SER A 152 -2.20 5.31 -6.58
N ARG A 153 -1.92 6.51 -6.04
CA ARG A 153 -0.59 6.88 -5.52
C ARG A 153 -0.12 5.95 -4.40
N ARG A 154 -1.06 5.39 -3.63
CA ARG A 154 -0.79 4.44 -2.55
C ARG A 154 -0.81 2.98 -3.00
N GLN A 155 -0.81 2.73 -4.31
CA GLN A 155 -0.87 1.39 -4.90
C GLN A 155 -2.13 0.59 -4.49
N ILE A 156 -3.20 1.28 -4.07
CA ILE A 156 -4.48 0.65 -3.77
C ILE A 156 -5.23 0.51 -5.09
N GLN A 157 -5.30 -0.71 -5.61
CA GLN A 157 -6.04 -1.01 -6.83
C GLN A 157 -7.55 -0.85 -6.55
N THR A 158 -8.15 0.24 -7.03
CA THR A 158 -9.61 0.33 -7.11
C THR A 158 -10.07 -0.54 -8.27
N ASN A 159 -10.17 -1.85 -8.04
CA ASN A 159 -10.66 -2.78 -9.04
C ASN A 159 -12.11 -2.38 -9.35
N ARG A 160 -12.36 -1.82 -10.52
CA ARG A 160 -13.71 -1.43 -10.96
C ARG A 160 -14.43 -2.65 -11.52
N SER A 161 -14.50 -3.73 -10.73
CA SER A 161 -15.20 -4.97 -11.10
C SER A 161 -16.65 -5.00 -10.64
N MET A 162 -17.26 -3.85 -10.34
CA MET A 162 -18.71 -3.72 -10.22
C MET A 162 -19.30 -3.10 -11.47
N ALA A 163 -19.19 -3.83 -12.58
CA ALA A 163 -20.20 -3.79 -13.64
C ALA A 163 -21.42 -4.65 -13.22
N THR A 164 -21.88 -4.54 -11.97
CA THR A 164 -23.13 -5.14 -11.52
C THR A 164 -24.28 -4.28 -12.06
N ASN A 165 -24.71 -4.65 -13.27
CA ASN A 165 -25.98 -4.33 -13.90
C ASN A 165 -26.52 -2.92 -13.64
N ARG A 166 -25.78 -1.88 -14.05
CA ARG A 166 -26.09 -0.45 -13.81
C ARG A 166 -27.54 -0.05 -14.19
N ARG A 167 -28.20 -0.85 -15.04
CA ARG A 167 -29.63 -0.78 -15.40
C ARG A 167 -30.59 -0.91 -14.21
N TRP A 168 -30.27 -1.68 -13.17
CA TRP A 168 -31.14 -1.82 -11.97
C TRP A 168 -31.33 -0.50 -11.22
N LYS A 169 -30.35 0.42 -11.30
CA LYS A 169 -30.46 1.76 -10.70
C LYS A 169 -31.54 2.59 -11.39
N PHE A 170 -31.66 2.46 -12.71
CA PHE A 170 -32.73 3.12 -13.47
C PHE A 170 -34.09 2.51 -13.16
N TRP A 171 -34.15 1.19 -12.96
CA TRP A 171 -35.37 0.51 -12.51
C TRP A 171 -35.87 1.10 -11.17
N TRP A 172 -34.99 1.20 -10.17
CA TRP A 172 -35.36 1.71 -8.85
C TRP A 172 -35.74 3.20 -8.87
N LEU A 173 -35.01 4.04 -9.62
CA LEU A 173 -35.34 5.46 -9.74
C LEU A 173 -36.66 5.69 -10.49
N ALA A 174 -36.94 4.92 -11.55
CA ALA A 174 -38.19 5.05 -12.30
C ALA A 174 -39.38 4.62 -11.43
N ALA A 175 -39.27 3.50 -10.70
CA ALA A 175 -40.32 3.02 -9.81
C ALA A 175 -40.64 4.01 -8.69
N THR A 176 -39.61 4.55 -8.03
CA THR A 176 -39.79 5.51 -6.94
C THR A 176 -40.42 6.83 -7.42
N ASN A 177 -40.03 7.34 -8.59
CA ASN A 177 -40.65 8.52 -9.19
C ASN A 177 -42.13 8.27 -9.56
N SER A 178 -42.44 7.14 -10.21
CA SER A 178 -43.82 6.78 -10.55
C SER A 178 -44.71 6.62 -9.32
N ILE A 179 -44.21 5.97 -8.26
CA ILE A 179 -44.93 5.80 -6.99
C ILE A 179 -45.19 7.16 -6.34
N TRP A 180 -44.18 8.03 -6.29
CA TRP A 180 -44.31 9.38 -5.73
C TRP A 180 -45.35 10.20 -6.51
N LYS A 181 -45.32 10.14 -7.85
CA LYS A 181 -46.25 10.86 -8.70
C LYS A 181 -47.68 10.35 -8.54
N LEU A 182 -47.89 9.03 -8.54
CA LEU A 182 -49.21 8.43 -8.29
C LEU A 182 -49.77 8.83 -6.93
N LYS A 183 -48.94 8.76 -5.88
CA LYS A 183 -49.35 9.15 -4.53
C LYS A 183 -49.80 10.61 -4.48
N ASN A 184 -49.08 11.51 -5.16
CA ASN A 184 -49.45 12.91 -5.21
C ASN A 184 -50.74 13.14 -6.00
N ASP A 185 -50.94 12.46 -7.12
CA ASP A 185 -52.17 12.58 -7.92
C ASP A 185 -53.41 12.07 -7.16
N MET A 186 -53.25 11.02 -6.34
CA MET A 186 -54.32 10.56 -5.44
C MET A 186 -54.67 11.61 -4.37
N ILE A 187 -53.66 12.26 -3.77
CA ILE A 187 -53.85 13.21 -2.67
C ILE A 187 -54.40 14.55 -3.17
N PHE A 188 -53.89 15.05 -4.29
CA PHE A 188 -54.18 16.42 -4.75
C PHE A 188 -55.21 16.49 -5.88
N HIS A 189 -55.38 15.42 -6.65
CA HIS A 189 -56.30 15.37 -7.80
C HIS A 189 -57.43 14.34 -7.62
N ASN A 190 -57.54 13.71 -6.44
CA ASN A 190 -58.55 12.72 -6.06
C ASN A 190 -58.71 11.56 -7.08
N GLN A 191 -57.61 11.18 -7.72
CA GLN A 191 -57.58 10.12 -8.72
C GLN A 191 -57.70 8.74 -8.04
N SER A 192 -58.41 7.79 -8.64
CA SER A 192 -58.46 6.41 -8.15
C SER A 192 -57.13 5.67 -8.35
N PHE A 193 -56.81 4.77 -7.42
CA PHE A 193 -55.62 3.93 -7.51
C PHE A 193 -55.76 2.90 -8.63
N ASP A 194 -54.78 2.88 -9.54
CA ASP A 194 -54.72 1.91 -10.63
C ASP A 194 -53.28 1.41 -10.79
N ILE A 195 -53.12 0.10 -10.54
CA ILE A 195 -51.83 -0.59 -10.60
C ILE A 195 -51.34 -0.69 -12.05
N SER A 196 -52.25 -0.86 -13.01
CA SER A 196 -51.90 -1.01 -14.43
C SER A 196 -51.23 0.27 -14.94
N LYS A 197 -51.84 1.42 -14.65
CA LYS A 197 -51.30 2.75 -14.96
C LYS A 197 -49.94 3.02 -14.31
N LEU A 198 -49.71 2.52 -13.09
CA LEU A 198 -48.43 2.62 -12.39
C LEU A 198 -47.34 1.80 -13.06
N ALA A 199 -47.66 0.55 -13.44
CA ALA A 199 -46.75 -0.34 -14.14
C ALA A 199 -46.33 0.25 -15.49
N ASP A 200 -47.29 0.72 -16.28
CA ASP A 200 -47.06 1.31 -17.60
C ASP A 200 -46.20 2.59 -17.52
N SER A 201 -46.49 3.47 -16.55
CA SER A 201 -45.72 4.69 -16.33
C SER A 201 -44.27 4.40 -15.95
N THR A 202 -44.07 3.36 -15.12
CA THR A 202 -42.73 2.93 -14.67
C THR A 202 -41.94 2.28 -15.81
N LEU A 203 -42.57 1.42 -16.60
CA LEU A 203 -41.97 0.80 -17.78
C LEU A 203 -41.60 1.85 -18.84
N PHE A 204 -42.47 2.82 -19.07
CA PHE A 204 -42.23 3.91 -20.00
C PHE A 204 -41.06 4.80 -19.56
N LEU A 205 -41.05 5.29 -18.30
CA LEU A 205 -39.96 6.12 -17.79
C LEU A 205 -38.61 5.40 -17.84
N MET A 206 -38.60 4.11 -17.49
CA MET A 206 -37.40 3.29 -17.56
C MET A 206 -36.87 3.18 -19.00
N TRP A 207 -37.75 2.91 -19.96
CA TRP A 207 -37.38 2.87 -21.38
C TRP A 207 -36.88 4.22 -21.89
N THR A 208 -37.57 5.32 -21.56
CA THR A 208 -37.18 6.68 -21.98
C THR A 208 -35.78 7.03 -21.47
N TRP A 209 -35.48 6.72 -20.21
CA TRP A 209 -34.19 7.03 -19.60
C TRP A 209 -33.07 6.13 -20.11
N LEU A 210 -33.33 4.85 -20.34
CA LEU A 210 -32.36 3.94 -20.96
C LEU A 210 -32.02 4.39 -22.39
N LYS A 211 -33.02 4.76 -23.19
CA LYS A 211 -32.83 5.26 -24.56
C LYS A 211 -32.05 6.58 -24.62
N GLY A 212 -32.25 7.48 -23.66
CA GLY A 212 -31.50 8.74 -23.59
C GLY A 212 -30.04 8.58 -23.12
N TRP A 213 -29.74 7.50 -22.40
CA TRP A 213 -28.44 7.29 -21.75
C TRP A 213 -27.53 6.32 -22.50
N GLU A 214 -28.07 5.22 -23.03
CA GLU A 214 -27.30 4.21 -23.75
C GLU A 214 -27.31 4.50 -25.25
N ARG A 215 -26.14 4.83 -25.83
CA ARG A 215 -26.00 5.15 -27.26
C ARG A 215 -26.40 4.00 -28.20
N ASP A 216 -26.28 2.76 -27.73
CA ASP A 216 -26.56 1.54 -28.52
C ASP A 216 -27.94 0.94 -28.21
N PHE A 217 -28.76 1.58 -27.37
CA PHE A 217 -30.08 1.09 -27.01
C PHE A 217 -31.12 1.46 -28.07
N ASN A 218 -31.32 0.55 -29.03
CA ASN A 218 -32.23 0.73 -30.17
C ASN A 218 -33.54 -0.07 -30.09
N VAL A 219 -33.92 -0.56 -28.91
CA VAL A 219 -35.16 -1.34 -28.74
C VAL A 219 -36.40 -0.42 -28.79
N PRO A 220 -37.35 -0.60 -29.72
CA PRO A 220 -38.60 0.16 -29.74
C PRO A 220 -39.48 -0.14 -28.51
N PHE A 221 -40.24 0.86 -28.03
CA PHE A 221 -41.04 0.71 -26.80
C PHE A 221 -42.05 -0.45 -26.88
N HIS A 222 -42.67 -0.70 -28.03
CA HIS A 222 -43.65 -1.78 -28.19
C HIS A 222 -43.05 -3.19 -28.00
N HIS A 223 -41.79 -3.38 -28.39
CA HIS A 223 -41.05 -4.63 -28.12
C HIS A 223 -40.60 -4.71 -26.66
N TRP A 224 -40.31 -3.57 -26.04
CA TRP A 224 -39.92 -3.49 -24.63
C TRP A 224 -41.08 -3.77 -23.67
N SER A 225 -42.26 -3.22 -23.95
CA SER A 225 -43.47 -3.39 -23.13
C SER A 225 -44.10 -4.78 -23.25
N SER A 226 -43.72 -5.56 -24.27
CA SER A 226 -44.23 -6.92 -24.51
C SER A 226 -43.36 -8.04 -23.93
N THR A 227 -42.25 -7.69 -23.27
CA THR A 227 -41.29 -8.62 -22.65
C THR A 227 -41.57 -8.75 -21.16
#